data_AF-K5WDD1-F1
#
_entry.id   AF-K5WDD1-F1
#
_cell.length_a   1.000
_cell.length_b   1.000
_cell.length_c   1.000
_cell.angle_alpha   90.00
_cell.angle_beta   90.00
_cell.angle_gamma   90.00
#
_symmetry.space_group_name_H-M   'P 1'
#
loop_
_entity.id
_entity.type
_entity.pdbx_description
1 polymer ?
#
loop_
_entity_poly.entity_id
_entity_poly.type
_entity_poly.pdbx_seq_one_letter_code
_entity_poly.pdbx_strand_id
1 'polypeptide(L)'
;MLIATPLTVYNRRQYGLAHLRHHLDLSGRGKDLLDCVSSYQAHQSLPFEYEFIWCSKLTGYSLLYVVMRYGNLLQMVTVQLLLYAWDNAPLSSCRALLLADAWSIFPLILPLFLTLALRAYATCGRVPMAKWYLGAFCVFVILAELAGDILWTIQARVSDTPLIGLPCIYNVIVDSPVIGAVLQTGPTALFDCVMFVIVAWNMHQSC
;
A
#
# COMPACT_ATOMS: atom_id res chain seq x y z
N MET A 1 22.72 19.28 -25.10
CA MET A 1 23.58 18.07 -25.18
C MET A 1 22.74 16.90 -24.71
N LEU A 2 22.42 16.02 -25.66
CA LEU A 2 21.70 14.73 -25.63
C LEU A 2 20.85 14.34 -24.41
N ILE A 3 19.53 14.37 -24.63
CA ILE A 3 18.49 13.68 -23.85
C ILE A 3 18.52 12.19 -24.23
N ALA A 4 18.71 11.32 -23.24
CA ALA A 4 18.60 9.87 -23.42
C ALA A 4 17.13 9.43 -23.40
N THR A 5 16.69 8.72 -24.43
CA THR A 5 15.40 8.04 -24.56
C THR A 5 15.39 6.69 -23.82
N PRO A 6 14.35 6.36 -23.01
CA PRO A 6 14.13 5.01 -22.51
C PRO A 6 13.10 4.27 -23.37
N LEU A 7 13.55 3.54 -24.40
CA LEU A 7 12.65 2.78 -25.30
C LEU A 7 12.90 1.26 -25.31
N THR A 8 13.69 0.71 -24.40
CA THR A 8 14.11 -0.71 -24.48
C THR A 8 13.58 -1.63 -23.38
N VAL A 9 12.78 -1.16 -22.43
CA VAL A 9 12.24 -2.00 -21.35
C VAL A 9 10.92 -2.70 -21.71
N TYR A 10 10.23 -2.25 -22.77
CA TYR A 10 8.91 -2.79 -23.14
C TYR A 10 8.95 -4.22 -23.72
N ASN A 11 10.10 -4.65 -24.25
CA ASN A 11 10.16 -5.88 -25.04
C ASN A 11 10.40 -7.17 -24.22
N ARG A 12 10.74 -7.08 -22.93
CA ARG A 12 10.92 -8.28 -22.07
C ARG A 12 9.64 -8.75 -21.36
N ARG A 13 8.61 -7.91 -21.23
CA ARG A 13 7.36 -8.28 -20.53
C ARG A 13 6.39 -9.13 -21.35
N GLN A 14 6.46 -9.08 -22.68
CA GLN A 14 5.58 -9.88 -23.54
C GLN A 14 5.87 -11.39 -23.49
N TYR A 15 7.12 -11.79 -23.21
CA TYR A 15 7.51 -13.20 -23.23
C TYR A 15 7.09 -13.99 -21.98
N GLY A 16 6.91 -13.33 -20.83
CA GLY A 16 6.45 -14.00 -19.60
C GLY A 16 4.95 -14.30 -19.57
N LEU A 17 4.14 -13.41 -20.14
CA LEU A 17 2.66 -13.54 -20.18
C LEU A 17 2.18 -14.57 -21.22
N ALA A 18 2.93 -14.76 -22.30
CA ALA A 18 2.62 -15.79 -23.30
C ALA A 18 2.69 -17.21 -22.71
N HIS A 19 3.59 -17.45 -21.76
CA HIS A 19 3.80 -18.78 -21.19
C HIS A 19 2.72 -19.18 -20.16
N LEU A 20 2.13 -18.20 -19.47
CA LEU A 20 1.01 -18.40 -18.54
C LEU A 20 -0.33 -18.60 -19.27
N ARG A 21 -0.47 -18.04 -20.49
CA ARG A 21 -1.67 -18.15 -21.34
C ARG A 21 -1.96 -19.58 -21.82
N HIS A 22 -0.97 -20.45 -21.79
CA HIS A 22 -1.08 -21.83 -22.28
C HIS A 22 -1.54 -22.84 -21.22
N HIS A 23 -1.48 -22.49 -19.93
CA HIS A 23 -1.77 -23.41 -18.83
C HIS A 23 -3.14 -23.21 -18.18
N LEU A 24 -3.88 -22.16 -18.54
CA LEU A 24 -5.19 -21.86 -17.97
C LEU A 24 -6.25 -21.91 -19.08
N ASP A 25 -6.77 -23.11 -19.32
CA ASP A 25 -7.94 -23.37 -20.16
C ASP A 25 -9.22 -22.97 -19.39
N LEU A 26 -9.34 -21.68 -19.08
CA LEU A 26 -10.52 -21.09 -18.48
C LEU A 26 -11.45 -20.65 -19.60
N SER A 27 -12.70 -21.14 -19.54
CA SER A 27 -13.84 -20.83 -20.42
C SER A 27 -13.83 -19.39 -20.92
N GLY A 28 -14.25 -19.12 -22.16
CA GLY A 28 -14.11 -17.82 -22.86
C GLY A 28 -14.38 -16.54 -22.04
N ARG A 29 -15.27 -16.58 -21.04
CA ARG A 29 -15.50 -15.45 -20.11
C ARG A 29 -14.30 -15.11 -19.22
N GLY A 30 -13.48 -16.11 -18.87
CA GLY A 30 -12.25 -15.93 -18.10
C GLY A 30 -11.15 -15.23 -18.92
N LYS A 31 -11.09 -15.47 -20.23
CA LYS A 31 -10.17 -14.76 -21.14
C LYS A 31 -10.56 -13.29 -21.30
N ASP A 32 -11.84 -13.00 -21.48
CA ASP A 32 -12.32 -11.60 -21.56
C ASP A 32 -12.10 -10.87 -20.24
N LEU A 33 -12.32 -11.54 -19.10
CA LEU A 33 -12.01 -10.99 -17.78
C LEU A 33 -10.50 -10.76 -17.59
N LEU A 34 -9.64 -11.70 -18.02
CA LEU A 34 -8.18 -11.57 -17.92
C LEU A 34 -7.60 -10.53 -18.89
N ASP A 35 -8.13 -10.41 -20.11
CA ASP A 35 -7.71 -9.39 -21.07
C ASP A 35 -8.23 -8.00 -20.63
N CYS A 36 -9.42 -7.91 -20.03
CA CYS A 36 -9.93 -6.69 -19.40
C CYS A 36 -9.08 -6.31 -18.17
N VAL A 37 -8.84 -7.24 -17.25
CA VAL A 37 -8.02 -7.06 -16.03
C VAL A 37 -6.55 -6.77 -16.37
N SER A 38 -5.97 -7.37 -17.42
CA SER A 38 -4.58 -7.09 -17.82
C SER A 38 -4.43 -5.79 -18.59
N SER A 39 -5.40 -5.40 -19.43
CA SER A 39 -5.44 -4.05 -20.01
C SER A 39 -5.55 -2.99 -18.91
N TYR A 40 -6.28 -3.31 -17.84
CA TYR A 40 -6.53 -2.48 -16.67
C TYR A 40 -5.38 -2.46 -15.66
N GLN A 41 -4.64 -3.56 -15.43
CA GLN A 41 -3.41 -3.51 -14.64
C GLN A 41 -2.36 -2.58 -15.30
N ALA A 42 -2.36 -2.51 -16.63
CA ALA A 42 -1.58 -1.51 -17.37
C ALA A 42 -2.22 -0.11 -17.35
N HIS A 43 -3.55 -0.02 -17.19
CA HIS A 43 -4.34 1.21 -17.20
C HIS A 43 -4.82 1.75 -15.83
N GLN A 44 -4.49 1.16 -14.68
CA GLN A 44 -5.15 1.59 -13.44
C GLN A 44 -4.32 1.82 -12.18
N SER A 45 -3.14 1.25 -12.03
CA SER A 45 -2.26 1.73 -10.95
C SER A 45 -1.68 3.11 -11.28
N LEU A 46 -1.52 3.44 -12.57
CA LEU A 46 -0.91 4.69 -13.02
C LEU A 46 -1.93 5.70 -13.58
N PRO A 47 -2.85 5.38 -14.51
CA PRO A 47 -3.74 6.38 -15.13
C PRO A 47 -4.81 6.98 -14.21
N PHE A 48 -5.33 6.26 -13.21
CA PHE A 48 -6.37 6.83 -12.32
C PHE A 48 -5.75 7.80 -11.30
N GLU A 49 -4.58 7.46 -10.76
CA GLU A 49 -3.76 8.41 -10.00
C GLU A 49 -3.25 9.52 -10.91
N TYR A 50 -2.83 9.20 -12.14
CA TYR A 50 -2.32 10.19 -13.08
C TYR A 50 -3.39 11.18 -13.51
N GLU A 51 -4.59 10.73 -13.88
CA GLU A 51 -5.70 11.62 -14.20
C GLU A 51 -6.15 12.41 -12.98
N PHE A 52 -6.21 11.79 -11.80
CA PHE A 52 -6.64 12.48 -10.58
C PHE A 52 -5.62 13.51 -10.08
N ILE A 53 -4.31 13.24 -10.20
CA ILE A 53 -3.23 14.11 -9.72
C ILE A 53 -2.80 15.12 -10.79
N TRP A 54 -2.70 14.68 -12.05
CA TRP A 54 -2.06 15.44 -13.13
C TRP A 54 -3.02 15.95 -14.20
N CYS A 55 -4.21 15.36 -14.37
CA CYS A 55 -5.21 15.83 -15.36
C CYS A 55 -6.42 16.54 -14.72
N SER A 56 -6.66 16.36 -13.41
CA SER A 56 -7.72 17.07 -12.69
C SER A 56 -7.22 18.44 -12.20
N LYS A 57 -8.15 19.39 -11.99
CA LYS A 57 -7.78 20.66 -11.34
C LYS A 57 -7.24 20.34 -9.95
N LEU A 58 -6.04 20.82 -9.63
CA LEU A 58 -5.45 20.75 -8.29
C LEU A 58 -6.44 21.27 -7.25
N THR A 59 -7.12 20.35 -6.57
CA THR A 59 -8.00 20.63 -5.43
C THR A 59 -7.28 20.28 -4.14
N GLY A 60 -7.68 20.89 -3.02
CA GLY A 60 -7.09 20.58 -1.70
C GLY A 60 -7.10 19.09 -1.37
N TYR A 61 -8.15 18.36 -1.77
CA TYR A 61 -8.23 16.90 -1.62
C TYR A 61 -7.20 16.14 -2.45
N SER A 62 -6.90 16.61 -3.67
CA SER A 62 -5.90 15.99 -4.55
C SER A 62 -4.49 16.21 -4.01
N LEU A 63 -4.21 17.42 -3.51
CA LEU A 63 -2.95 17.75 -2.86
C LEU A 63 -2.75 16.93 -1.59
N LEU A 64 -3.80 16.82 -0.76
CA LEU A 64 -3.78 16.03 0.47
C LEU A 64 -3.49 14.55 0.19
N TYR A 65 -4.13 13.98 -0.84
CA TYR A 65 -3.89 12.61 -1.29
C TYR A 65 -2.43 12.37 -1.70
N VAL A 66 -1.85 13.28 -2.50
CA VAL A 66 -0.44 13.22 -2.91
C VAL A 66 0.47 13.31 -1.70
N VAL A 67 0.27 14.31 -0.83
CA VAL A 67 1.11 14.49 0.36
C VAL A 67 1.05 13.28 1.28
N MET A 68 -0.12 12.68 1.48
CA MET A 68 -0.27 11.50 2.33
C MET A 68 0.39 10.27 1.71
N ARG A 69 0.15 10.01 0.43
CA ARG A 69 0.67 8.82 -0.24
C ARG A 69 2.19 8.87 -0.41
N TYR A 70 2.71 9.97 -0.95
CA TYR A 70 4.15 10.14 -1.12
C TYR A 70 4.85 10.47 0.19
N GLY A 71 4.17 11.11 1.14
CA GLY A 71 4.68 11.32 2.49
C GLY A 71 4.89 10.02 3.25
N ASN A 72 3.96 9.06 3.14
CA ASN A 72 4.14 7.71 3.70
C ASN A 72 5.34 6.99 3.07
N LEU A 73 5.46 7.04 1.74
CA LEU A 73 6.59 6.41 1.04
C LEU A 73 7.93 7.06 1.42
N LEU A 74 7.95 8.40 1.50
CA LEU A 74 9.13 9.15 1.93
C LEU A 74 9.49 8.85 3.39
N GLN A 75 8.50 8.76 4.28
CA GLN A 75 8.70 8.38 5.68
C GLN A 75 9.32 6.99 5.76
N MET A 76 8.74 5.98 5.10
CA MET A 76 9.27 4.61 5.14
C MET A 76 10.69 4.55 4.60
N VAL A 77 10.96 5.20 3.46
CA VAL A 77 12.31 5.24 2.89
C VAL A 77 13.28 5.93 3.85
N THR A 78 12.89 7.05 4.46
CA THR A 78 13.75 7.81 5.36
C THR A 78 14.06 7.03 6.64
N VAL A 79 13.04 6.43 7.27
CA VAL A 79 13.22 5.69 8.53
C VAL A 79 14.01 4.40 8.28
N GLN A 80 13.71 3.66 7.22
CA GLN A 80 14.50 2.47 6.85
C GLN A 80 15.95 2.87 6.55
N LEU A 81 16.18 3.94 5.79
CA LEU A 81 17.54 4.40 5.50
C LEU A 81 18.30 4.77 6.77
N LEU A 82 17.66 5.45 7.73
CA LEU A 82 18.27 5.75 9.03
C LEU A 82 18.56 4.49 9.86
N LEU A 83 17.66 3.50 9.85
CA LEU A 83 17.87 2.22 10.55
C LEU A 83 19.05 1.43 9.98
N TYR A 84 19.26 1.46 8.66
CA TYR A 84 20.31 0.70 7.97
C TYR A 84 21.63 1.44 7.77
N ALA A 85 21.65 2.78 7.79
CA ALA A 85 22.84 3.58 7.51
C ALA A 85 23.42 4.32 8.73
N TRP A 86 22.69 4.39 9.85
CA TRP A 86 23.18 5.08 11.05
C TRP A 86 24.00 4.14 11.95
N ASP A 87 25.28 4.06 11.66
CA ASP A 87 26.25 3.30 12.46
C ASP A 87 26.45 3.93 13.84
N ASN A 88 26.55 3.10 14.88
CA ASN A 88 26.78 3.53 16.27
C ASN A 88 25.73 4.54 16.79
N ALA A 89 24.50 4.48 16.27
CA ALA A 89 23.41 5.31 16.76
C ALA A 89 23.16 5.06 18.26
N PRO A 90 22.87 6.10 19.07
CA PRO A 90 22.44 5.90 20.45
C PRO A 90 21.19 5.02 20.51
N LEU A 91 21.16 4.06 21.43
CA LEU A 91 20.03 3.12 21.58
C LEU A 91 18.69 3.85 21.82
N SER A 92 18.72 5.00 22.50
CA SER A 92 17.56 5.85 22.70
C SER A 92 17.01 6.41 21.38
N SER A 93 17.89 6.84 20.47
CA SER A 93 17.52 7.31 19.13
C SER A 93 17.00 6.18 18.26
N CYS A 94 17.62 4.99 18.34
CA CYS A 94 17.11 3.78 17.68
C CYS A 94 15.69 3.43 18.12
N ARG A 95 15.44 3.46 19.43
CA ARG A 95 14.12 3.22 19.99
C ARG A 95 13.10 4.26 19.54
N ALA A 96 13.50 5.53 19.52
CA ALA A 96 12.64 6.61 19.03
C ALA A 96 12.32 6.46 17.54
N LEU A 97 13.29 6.07 16.71
CA LEU A 97 13.09 5.80 15.28
C LEU A 97 12.14 4.63 15.04
N LEU A 98 12.31 3.53 15.79
CA LEU A 98 11.45 2.37 15.68
C LEU A 98 10.00 2.68 16.09
N LEU A 99 9.81 3.46 17.16
CA LEU A 99 8.49 3.93 17.56
C LEU A 99 7.91 4.93 16.55
N ALA A 100 8.74 5.83 16.00
CA ALA A 100 8.31 6.75 14.97
C ALA A 100 7.86 5.98 13.71
N ASP A 101 8.55 4.92 13.32
CA ASP A 101 8.14 4.06 12.20
C ASP A 101 6.74 3.48 12.44
N ALA A 102 6.58 2.76 13.56
CA ALA A 102 5.33 2.08 13.90
C ALA A 102 4.13 3.03 14.00
N TRP A 103 4.32 4.22 14.57
CA TRP A 103 3.21 5.14 14.85
C TRP A 103 2.97 6.20 13.78
N SER A 104 3.94 6.46 12.90
CA SER A 104 3.78 7.42 11.80
C SER A 104 2.78 6.96 10.73
N ILE A 105 2.45 5.68 10.73
CA ILE A 105 1.46 5.09 9.84
C ILE A 105 0.06 5.69 10.05
N PHE A 106 -0.33 6.02 11.29
CA PHE A 106 -1.64 6.59 11.59
C PHE A 106 -1.90 7.97 10.96
N PRO A 107 -1.05 8.99 11.15
CA PRO A 107 -1.29 10.30 10.56
C PRO A 107 -1.20 10.32 9.03
N LEU A 108 -0.55 9.32 8.39
CA LEU A 108 -0.32 9.29 6.95
C LEU A 108 -1.25 8.33 6.20
N ILE A 109 -1.43 7.10 6.69
CA ILE A 109 -2.22 6.05 6.04
C ILE A 109 -3.70 6.12 6.39
N LEU A 110 -4.06 6.43 7.64
CA LEU A 110 -5.47 6.45 8.05
C LEU A 110 -6.31 7.45 7.25
N PRO A 111 -5.83 8.68 6.98
CA PRO A 111 -6.56 9.60 6.11
C PRO A 111 -6.64 9.14 4.66
N LEU A 112 -5.63 8.39 4.17
CA LEU A 112 -5.64 7.79 2.83
C LEU A 112 -6.77 6.75 2.73
N PHE A 113 -6.88 5.85 3.71
CA PHE A 113 -7.97 4.87 3.79
C PHE A 113 -9.33 5.54 3.84
N LEU A 114 -9.50 6.56 4.68
CA LEU A 114 -10.75 7.32 4.75
C LEU A 114 -11.10 7.95 3.41
N THR A 115 -10.11 8.51 2.70
CA THR A 115 -10.32 9.13 1.39
C THR A 115 -10.76 8.09 0.35
N LEU A 116 -10.10 6.93 0.32
CA LEU A 116 -10.46 5.82 -0.59
C LEU A 116 -11.86 5.27 -0.28
N ALA A 117 -12.17 5.08 1.00
CA ALA A 117 -13.47 4.61 1.47
C ALA A 117 -14.60 5.58 1.14
N LEU A 118 -14.40 6.88 1.39
CA LEU A 118 -15.36 7.93 1.04
C LEU A 118 -15.60 7.99 -0.47
N ARG A 119 -14.56 7.77 -1.29
CA ARG A 119 -14.71 7.69 -2.75
C ARG A 119 -15.46 6.44 -3.19
N ALA A 120 -15.16 5.28 -2.59
CA ALA A 120 -15.94 4.05 -2.79
C ALA A 120 -17.41 4.28 -2.46
N TYR A 121 -17.67 4.95 -1.33
CA TYR A 121 -19.00 5.31 -0.89
C TYR A 121 -19.72 6.22 -1.90
N ALA A 122 -19.05 7.24 -2.42
CA ALA A 122 -19.62 8.14 -3.42
C ALA A 122 -19.99 7.40 -4.72
N THR A 123 -19.16 6.42 -5.12
CA THR A 123 -19.35 5.65 -6.35
C THR A 123 -20.44 4.59 -6.20
N CYS A 124 -20.51 3.92 -5.04
CA CYS A 124 -21.46 2.84 -4.76
C CYS A 124 -22.74 3.29 -4.03
N GLY A 125 -22.94 4.60 -3.84
CA GLY A 125 -23.94 5.18 -2.96
C GLY A 125 -25.41 4.84 -3.27
N ARG A 126 -25.68 4.21 -4.43
CA ARG A 126 -27.01 3.71 -4.82
C ARG A 126 -27.41 2.43 -4.09
N VAL A 127 -26.47 1.66 -3.53
CA VAL A 127 -26.75 0.41 -2.81
C VAL A 127 -26.62 0.65 -1.30
N PRO A 128 -27.71 0.68 -0.51
CA PRO A 128 -27.65 1.00 0.91
C PRO A 128 -26.84 -0.01 1.74
N MET A 129 -26.84 -1.28 1.35
CA MET A 129 -26.03 -2.33 2.01
C MET A 129 -24.52 -2.11 1.82
N ALA A 130 -24.10 -1.58 0.68
CA ALA A 130 -22.68 -1.32 0.41
C ALA A 130 -22.12 -0.25 1.37
N LYS A 131 -22.95 0.70 1.82
CA LYS A 131 -22.56 1.77 2.75
C LYS A 131 -22.19 1.22 4.12
N TRP A 132 -23.05 0.38 4.69
CA TRP A 132 -22.82 -0.24 5.99
C TRP A 132 -21.64 -1.20 5.95
N TYR A 133 -21.51 -1.97 4.86
CA TYR A 133 -20.39 -2.87 4.66
C TYR A 133 -19.06 -2.12 4.59
N LEU A 134 -18.96 -1.08 3.74
CA LEU A 134 -17.75 -0.26 3.62
C LEU A 134 -17.37 0.40 4.94
N GLY A 135 -18.34 0.96 5.68
CA GLY A 135 -18.11 1.57 6.99
C GLY A 135 -17.59 0.58 8.02
N ALA A 136 -18.27 -0.56 8.19
CA ALA A 136 -17.86 -1.60 9.13
C ALA A 136 -16.48 -2.18 8.78
N PHE A 137 -16.22 -2.35 7.49
CA PHE A 137 -14.96 -2.87 6.99
C PHE A 137 -13.79 -1.88 7.19
N CYS A 138 -14.02 -0.57 7.00
CA CYS A 138 -13.01 0.44 7.34
C CYS A 138 -12.65 0.42 8.83
N VAL A 139 -13.65 0.32 9.70
CA VAL A 139 -13.42 0.22 11.15
C VAL A 139 -12.61 -1.03 11.48
N PHE A 140 -12.95 -2.17 10.86
CA PHE A 140 -12.19 -3.41 11.02
C PHE A 140 -10.71 -3.26 10.63
N VAL A 141 -10.43 -2.68 9.45
CA VAL A 141 -9.05 -2.46 8.98
C VAL A 141 -8.28 -1.56 9.94
N ILE A 142 -8.88 -0.44 10.36
CA ILE A 142 -8.25 0.49 11.32
C ILE A 142 -7.92 -0.21 12.65
N LEU A 143 -8.85 -1.00 13.18
CA LEU A 143 -8.65 -1.71 14.44
C LEU A 143 -7.59 -2.82 14.31
N ALA A 144 -7.54 -3.50 13.18
CA ALA A 144 -6.56 -4.56 12.93
C ALA A 144 -5.14 -3.99 12.73
N GLU A 145 -5.01 -2.90 11.98
CA GLU A 145 -3.76 -2.12 11.86
C GLU A 145 -3.29 -1.64 13.25
N LEU A 146 -4.19 -1.04 14.04
CA LEU A 146 -3.89 -0.62 15.41
C LEU A 146 -3.43 -1.77 16.31
N ALA A 147 -4.08 -2.93 16.23
CA ALA A 147 -3.66 -4.11 16.96
C ALA A 147 -2.28 -4.60 16.48
N GLY A 148 -2.03 -4.57 15.16
CA GLY A 148 -0.75 -4.90 14.54
C GLY A 148 0.39 -4.03 15.06
N ASP A 149 0.22 -2.71 15.07
CA ASP A 149 1.24 -1.75 15.52
C ASP A 149 1.50 -1.82 17.04
N ILE A 150 0.45 -2.04 17.83
CA ILE A 150 0.61 -2.27 19.28
C ILE A 150 1.41 -3.54 19.53
N LEU A 151 1.06 -4.65 18.85
CA LEU A 151 1.79 -5.91 18.97
C LEU A 151 3.24 -5.75 18.50
N TRP A 152 3.46 -5.08 17.36
CA TRP A 152 4.79 -4.77 16.86
C TRP A 152 5.60 -3.99 17.90
N THR A 153 5.02 -2.96 18.51
CA THR A 153 5.68 -2.15 19.55
C THR A 153 6.04 -2.96 20.81
N ILE A 154 5.24 -3.96 21.16
CA ILE A 154 5.48 -4.84 22.32
C ILE A 154 6.55 -5.90 22.00
N GLN A 155 6.52 -6.45 20.78
CA GLN A 155 7.40 -7.52 20.31
C GLN A 155 8.77 -7.01 19.86
N ALA A 156 8.83 -5.80 19.32
CA ALA A 156 10.07 -5.17 18.91
C ALA A 156 10.71 -4.47 20.11
N ARG A 157 11.94 -4.87 20.42
CA ARG A 157 12.75 -4.32 21.49
C ARG A 157 14.10 -3.92 20.94
N VAL A 158 14.71 -2.91 21.55
CA VAL A 158 16.10 -2.56 21.26
C VAL A 158 16.97 -3.26 22.29
N SER A 159 18.08 -3.86 21.85
CA SER A 159 19.08 -4.51 22.70
C SER A 159 19.54 -3.58 23.82
N ASP A 160 19.72 -4.13 25.02
CA ASP A 160 20.24 -3.38 26.17
C ASP A 160 21.71 -2.99 26.01
N THR A 161 22.44 -3.68 25.12
CA THR A 161 23.84 -3.42 24.83
C THR A 161 24.03 -3.02 23.37
N PRO A 162 24.74 -1.90 23.10
CA PRO A 162 24.95 -1.45 21.73
C PRO A 162 25.99 -2.34 21.04
N LEU A 163 25.63 -2.85 19.87
CA LEU A 163 26.55 -3.51 18.96
C LEU A 163 27.39 -2.45 18.24
N ILE A 164 28.62 -2.27 18.71
CA ILE A 164 29.56 -1.28 18.17
C ILE A 164 29.91 -1.63 16.72
N GLY A 165 29.90 -0.61 15.86
CA GLY A 165 30.24 -0.71 14.45
C GLY A 165 29.13 -1.30 13.57
N LEU A 166 27.95 -1.55 14.13
CA LEU A 166 26.78 -2.01 13.37
C LEU A 166 25.69 -0.93 13.28
N PRO A 167 24.90 -0.93 12.20
CA PRO A 167 23.71 -0.10 12.08
C PRO A 167 22.67 -0.37 13.15
N CYS A 168 21.82 0.63 13.37
CA CYS A 168 20.72 0.60 14.32
C CYS A 168 19.81 -0.63 14.22
N ILE A 169 19.49 -1.09 13.01
CA ILE A 169 18.61 -2.25 12.76
C ILE A 169 19.10 -3.53 13.44
N TYR A 170 20.43 -3.74 13.53
CA TYR A 170 21.00 -4.94 14.17
C TYR A 170 20.83 -4.94 15.69
N ASN A 171 20.52 -3.79 16.27
CA ASN A 171 20.18 -3.68 17.68
C ASN A 171 18.68 -3.90 17.92
N VAL A 172 17.87 -4.14 16.89
CA VAL A 172 16.43 -4.42 17.03
C VAL A 172 16.21 -5.93 17.11
N ILE A 173 15.57 -6.37 18.19
CA ILE A 173 15.17 -7.76 18.46
C ILE A 173 13.66 -7.82 18.31
N VAL A 174 13.15 -8.74 17.47
CA VAL A 174 11.71 -8.91 17.26
C VAL A 174 11.29 -10.32 17.63
N ASP A 175 10.49 -10.43 18.69
CA ASP A 175 9.95 -11.70 19.17
C ASP A 175 8.74 -12.11 18.33
N SER A 176 8.96 -12.96 17.32
CA SER A 176 7.94 -13.55 16.43
C SER A 176 7.05 -12.50 15.72
N PRO A 177 7.53 -11.91 14.60
CA PRO A 177 6.84 -10.82 13.91
C PRO A 177 5.57 -11.22 13.16
N VAL A 178 5.26 -12.51 13.09
CA VAL A 178 4.29 -13.05 12.12
C VAL A 178 2.88 -12.53 12.38
N ILE A 179 2.44 -12.49 13.64
CA ILE A 179 1.06 -12.08 13.97
C ILE A 179 0.86 -10.58 13.73
N GLY A 180 1.81 -9.75 14.19
CA GLY A 180 1.77 -8.30 13.94
C GLY A 180 1.76 -7.98 12.45
N ALA A 181 2.66 -8.62 11.68
CA ALA A 181 2.74 -8.43 10.23
C ALA A 181 1.47 -8.87 9.50
N VAL A 182 0.83 -9.97 9.91
CA VAL A 182 -0.44 -10.44 9.33
C VAL A 182 -1.58 -9.48 9.65
N LEU A 183 -1.64 -8.94 10.87
CA LEU A 183 -2.66 -7.96 11.26
C LEU A 183 -2.48 -6.60 10.59
N GLN A 184 -1.25 -6.22 10.26
CA GLN A 184 -0.96 -4.99 9.53
C GLN A 184 -1.26 -5.19 8.02
N THR A 185 -0.60 -6.15 7.38
CA THR A 185 -0.66 -6.31 5.92
C THR A 185 -1.92 -7.01 5.41
N GLY A 186 -2.49 -7.93 6.19
CA GLY A 186 -3.61 -8.78 5.78
C GLY A 186 -4.91 -8.00 5.55
N PRO A 187 -5.41 -7.23 6.53
CA PRO A 187 -6.60 -6.39 6.38
C PRO A 187 -6.46 -5.37 5.26
N THR A 188 -5.27 -4.78 5.10
CA THR A 188 -4.99 -3.85 4.02
C THR A 188 -5.03 -4.50 2.64
N ALA A 189 -4.40 -5.68 2.48
CA ALA A 189 -4.49 -6.44 1.23
C ALA A 189 -5.93 -6.90 0.93
N LEU A 190 -6.68 -7.31 1.95
CA LEU A 190 -8.10 -7.62 1.82
C LEU A 190 -8.89 -6.38 1.40
N PHE A 191 -8.56 -5.20 1.93
CA PHE A 191 -9.22 -3.96 1.58
C PHE A 191 -8.99 -3.56 0.13
N ASP A 192 -7.74 -3.61 -0.32
CA ASP A 192 -7.40 -3.34 -1.71
C ASP A 192 -8.10 -4.31 -2.66
N CYS A 193 -8.19 -5.60 -2.28
CA CYS A 193 -8.90 -6.61 -3.06
C CYS A 193 -10.42 -6.33 -3.14
N VAL A 194 -11.07 -6.01 -2.02
CA VAL A 194 -12.49 -5.66 -1.98
C VAL A 194 -12.77 -4.40 -2.81
N MET A 195 -11.94 -3.37 -2.65
CA MET A 195 -12.04 -2.14 -3.42
C MET A 195 -11.88 -2.40 -4.93
N PHE A 196 -10.90 -3.21 -5.31
CA PHE A 196 -10.68 -3.62 -6.68
C PHE A 196 -11.92 -4.33 -7.27
N VAL A 197 -12.49 -5.30 -6.55
CA VAL A 197 -13.68 -6.04 -6.99
C VAL A 197 -14.89 -5.12 -7.14
N ILE A 198 -15.13 -4.23 -6.18
CA ILE A 198 -16.25 -3.27 -6.23
C ILE A 198 -16.13 -2.36 -7.45
N VAL A 199 -14.93 -1.84 -7.72
CA VAL A 199 -14.69 -0.97 -8.87
C VAL A 199 -14.86 -1.74 -10.18
N ALA A 200 -14.28 -2.94 -10.29
CA ALA A 200 -14.41 -3.79 -11.48
C ALA A 200 -15.87 -4.16 -11.78
N TRP A 201 -16.65 -4.46 -10.74
CA TRP A 201 -18.08 -4.77 -10.88
C TRP A 201 -18.88 -3.58 -11.42
N ASN A 202 -18.68 -2.38 -10.87
CA ASN A 202 -19.38 -1.17 -11.34
C ASN A 202 -19.03 -0.83 -12.79
N MET A 203 -17.78 -1.09 -13.21
CA MET A 203 -17.36 -0.88 -14.60
C MET A 203 -18.04 -1.86 -15.55
N HIS A 204 -18.13 -3.15 -15.21
CA HIS A 204 -18.86 -4.12 -16.03
C HIS A 204 -20.31 -3.69 -16.25
N GLN A 205 -21.00 -3.15 -15.24
CA GLN A 205 -22.38 -2.70 -15.39
C GLN A 205 -22.55 -1.49 -16.32
N SER A 206 -21.48 -0.76 -16.62
CA SER A 206 -21.50 0.44 -17.47
C SER A 206 -21.16 0.16 -18.94
N CYS A 207 -20.77 -1.08 -19.27
CA CYS A 207 -20.49 -1.56 -20.62
C CYS A 207 -21.68 -2.41 -21.14
#